data_AF-A0AAU9R0Y4-F1
#
_entry.id   AF-A0AAU9R0Y4-F1
#
_cell.length_a   1.000
_cell.length_b   1.000
_cell.length_c   1.000
_cell.angle_alpha   90.00
_cell.angle_beta   90.00
_cell.angle_gamma   90.00
#
_symmetry.space_group_name_H-M   'P 1'
#
loop_
_entity.id
_entity.type
_entity.pdbx_description
1 polymer ?
#
loop_
_entity_poly.entity_id
_entity_poly.type
_entity_poly.pdbx_seq_one_letter_code
_entity_poly.pdbx_strand_id
1 'polypeptide(L)'
;MVGVEQRIIALGEWEVTNPKYNEGRELVAKFVDSTRLDIFRAIRSNKASGEPDLLLYKEGGSLLFVEVKKQSDSLSQAQIICLAQIKSILNCEVAVAYLAEENQSYVAKTHELDLVELPSSWLERN
;
A
#
# COMPACT_ATOMS: atom_id res chain seq x y z
N MET A 1 15.00 4.23 25.66
CA MET A 1 14.52 4.23 24.27
C MET A 1 13.82 2.90 24.04
N VAL A 2 12.49 2.90 23.99
CA VAL A 2 11.75 1.70 23.57
C VAL A 2 11.90 1.65 22.06
N GLY A 3 12.57 0.61 21.54
CA GLY A 3 12.72 0.42 20.11
C GLY A 3 11.33 0.36 19.47
N VAL A 4 11.08 1.20 18.47
CA VAL A 4 9.84 1.13 17.70
C VAL A 4 9.93 -0.14 16.85
N GLU A 5 9.28 -1.22 17.31
CA GLU A 5 9.23 -2.47 16.58
C GLU A 5 8.45 -2.23 15.27
N GLN A 6 9.15 -2.27 14.15
CA GLN A 6 8.56 -2.22 12.81
C GLN A 6 8.49 -3.65 12.29
N ARG A 7 7.32 -4.06 11.81
CA ARG A 7 7.09 -5.40 11.28
C ARG A 7 6.73 -5.31 9.80
N ILE A 8 7.25 -6.25 9.02
CA ILE A 8 7.10 -6.34 7.56
C ILE A 8 6.20 -7.53 7.23
N ILE A 9 5.17 -7.27 6.45
CA ILE A 9 4.21 -8.25 5.95
C ILE A 9 4.26 -8.24 4.42
N ALA A 10 4.26 -9.43 3.80
CA ALA A 10 4.08 -9.55 2.36
C ALA A 10 2.57 -9.52 2.04
N LEU A 11 2.15 -8.60 1.18
CA LEU A 11 0.78 -8.44 0.69
C LEU A 11 0.58 -8.94 -0.75
N GLY A 12 1.67 -9.16 -1.51
CA GLY A 12 1.58 -9.47 -2.94
C GLY A 12 0.75 -10.72 -3.27
N GLU A 13 0.03 -10.69 -4.41
CA GLU A 13 -0.85 -11.76 -4.92
C GLU A 13 -0.18 -13.14 -5.06
N TRP A 14 1.16 -13.20 -5.06
CA TRP A 14 1.93 -14.42 -5.32
C TRP A 14 1.86 -15.44 -4.18
N GLU A 15 1.42 -15.06 -2.97
CA GLU A 15 1.18 -16.00 -1.86
C GLU A 15 -0.09 -15.67 -1.04
N VAL A 16 -1.26 -15.65 -1.67
CA VAL A 16 -2.56 -15.47 -0.97
C VAL A 16 -2.85 -16.52 0.12
N THR A 17 -2.15 -17.66 0.11
CA THR A 17 -2.23 -18.71 1.13
C THR A 17 -1.26 -18.50 2.30
N ASN A 18 -0.38 -17.50 2.23
CA ASN A 18 0.54 -17.17 3.31
C ASN A 18 -0.25 -16.62 4.51
N PRO A 19 -0.10 -17.17 5.72
CA PRO A 19 -0.78 -16.65 6.91
C PRO A 19 -0.57 -15.15 7.14
N LYS A 20 0.59 -14.61 6.72
CA LYS A 20 0.91 -13.18 6.80
C LYS A 20 0.05 -12.31 5.90
N TYR A 21 -0.45 -12.85 4.79
CA TYR A 21 -1.37 -12.13 3.91
C TYR A 21 -2.67 -11.79 4.67
N ASN A 22 -3.25 -12.77 5.36
CA ASN A 22 -4.45 -12.57 6.19
C ASN A 22 -4.18 -11.62 7.37
N GLU A 23 -3.04 -11.81 8.06
CA GLU A 23 -2.60 -10.90 9.13
C GLU A 23 -2.50 -9.45 8.63
N GLY A 24 -1.94 -9.24 7.44
CA GLY A 24 -1.86 -7.92 6.82
C GLY A 24 -3.24 -7.30 6.57
N ARG A 25 -4.19 -8.09 6.06
CA ARG A 25 -5.58 -7.62 5.85
C ARG A 25 -6.29 -7.30 7.16
N GLU A 26 -6.08 -8.11 8.19
CA GLU A 26 -6.61 -7.86 9.53
C GLU A 26 -6.04 -6.57 10.13
N LEU A 27 -4.75 -6.31 9.97
CA LEU A 27 -4.12 -5.06 10.43
C LEU A 27 -4.64 -3.85 9.67
N VAL A 28 -4.83 -3.96 8.36
CA VAL A 28 -5.47 -2.90 7.56
C VAL A 28 -6.89 -2.65 8.05
N ALA A 29 -7.69 -3.70 8.28
CA ALA A 29 -9.04 -3.57 8.82
C ALA A 29 -9.10 -2.99 10.23
N LYS A 30 -8.06 -3.23 11.04
CA LYS A 30 -7.95 -2.72 12.41
C LYS A 30 -7.63 -1.23 12.46
N PHE A 31 -6.76 -0.75 11.58
CA PHE A 31 -6.19 0.60 11.67
C PHE A 31 -6.76 1.60 10.66
N VAL A 32 -7.40 1.12 9.60
CA VAL A 32 -8.06 1.98 8.62
C VAL A 32 -9.54 2.08 8.93
N ASP A 33 -10.08 3.29 8.83
CA ASP A 33 -11.52 3.56 8.93
C ASP A 33 -12.33 2.64 7.98
N SER A 34 -13.39 2.02 8.52
CA SER A 34 -14.19 1.05 7.78
C SER A 34 -14.90 1.66 6.58
N THR A 35 -15.37 2.91 6.67
CA THR A 35 -16.02 3.61 5.57
C THR A 35 -15.03 3.82 4.42
N ARG A 36 -13.80 4.24 4.73
CA ARG A 36 -12.71 4.36 3.74
C ARG A 36 -12.36 3.02 3.09
N LEU A 37 -12.32 1.94 3.87
CA LEU A 37 -12.08 0.59 3.33
C LEU A 37 -13.19 0.15 2.37
N ASP A 38 -14.46 0.41 2.70
CA ASP A 38 -15.59 0.04 1.86
C ASP A 38 -15.62 0.85 0.56
N ILE A 39 -15.33 2.17 0.63
CA ILE A 39 -15.14 3.01 -0.56
C ILE A 39 -14.02 2.46 -1.45
N PHE A 40 -12.87 2.13 -0.85
CA PHE A 40 -11.72 1.59 -1.58
C PHE A 40 -12.07 0.26 -2.27
N ARG A 41 -12.73 -0.67 -1.56
CA ARG A 41 -13.19 -1.95 -2.11
C ARG A 41 -14.18 -1.76 -3.27
N ALA A 42 -15.12 -0.84 -3.12
CA ALA A 42 -16.12 -0.53 -4.14
C ALA A 42 -15.46 0.02 -5.42
N ILE A 43 -14.58 1.01 -5.29
CA ILE A 43 -13.85 1.60 -6.42
C ILE A 43 -12.98 0.55 -7.13
N ARG A 44 -12.28 -0.29 -6.36
CA ARG A 44 -11.45 -1.35 -6.93
C ARG A 44 -12.24 -2.52 -7.47
N SER A 45 -13.54 -2.61 -7.19
CA SER A 45 -14.40 -3.74 -7.57
C SER A 45 -13.75 -5.09 -7.21
N ASN A 46 -13.12 -5.17 -6.03
CA ASN A 46 -12.36 -6.33 -5.56
C ASN A 46 -11.18 -6.77 -6.46
N LYS A 47 -10.65 -5.91 -7.33
CA LYS A 47 -9.45 -6.22 -8.13
C LYS A 47 -8.20 -6.13 -7.23
N ALA A 48 -7.44 -7.22 -7.20
CA ALA A 48 -6.13 -7.27 -6.52
C ALA A 48 -4.96 -6.84 -7.44
N SER A 49 -5.21 -6.68 -8.76
CA SER A 49 -4.21 -6.19 -9.71
C SER A 49 -3.58 -4.85 -9.29
N GLY A 50 -2.24 -4.84 -9.19
CA GLY A 50 -1.47 -3.66 -8.82
C GLY A 50 -1.46 -3.36 -7.32
N GLU A 51 -1.93 -4.28 -6.47
CA GLU A 51 -1.72 -4.18 -5.03
C GLU A 51 -0.22 -4.19 -4.68
N PRO A 52 0.22 -3.38 -3.70
CA PRO A 52 1.62 -3.32 -3.30
C PRO A 52 2.12 -4.64 -2.73
N ASP A 53 3.41 -4.93 -2.93
CA ASP A 53 4.03 -6.18 -2.48
C ASP A 53 4.11 -6.32 -0.96
N LEU A 54 4.29 -5.21 -0.23
CA LEU A 54 4.53 -5.23 1.22
C LEU A 54 3.64 -4.25 1.99
N LEU A 55 3.38 -4.59 3.24
CA LEU A 55 2.83 -3.72 4.28
C LEU A 55 3.82 -3.65 5.44
N LEU A 56 4.20 -2.42 5.79
CA LEU A 56 4.92 -2.13 7.02
C LEU A 56 3.94 -1.51 8.00
N TYR A 57 3.99 -1.96 9.25
CA TYR A 57 3.17 -1.38 10.30
C TYR A 57 3.96 -1.12 11.57
N LYS A 58 3.47 -0.15 12.34
CA LYS A 58 3.89 0.13 13.72
C LYS A 58 2.72 -0.13 14.65
N GLU A 59 2.99 -0.52 15.89
CA GLU A 59 1.94 -0.78 16.89
C GLU A 59 1.04 0.44 17.16
N GLY A 60 1.55 1.66 16.94
CA GLY A 60 0.79 2.91 17.00
C GLY A 60 -0.22 3.12 15.85
N GLY A 61 -0.40 2.15 14.96
CA GLY A 61 -1.40 2.19 13.89
C GLY A 61 -0.94 2.85 12.58
N SER A 62 0.32 3.28 12.50
CA SER A 62 0.87 3.78 11.23
C SER A 62 1.08 2.63 10.25
N LEU A 63 0.53 2.77 9.04
CA LEU A 63 0.66 1.82 7.94
C LEU A 63 1.44 2.45 6.77
N LEU A 64 2.34 1.69 6.17
CA LEU A 64 3.07 2.04 4.95
C LEU A 64 2.98 0.88 3.96
N PHE A 65 2.41 1.14 2.79
CA PHE A 65 2.33 0.19 1.71
C PHE A 65 3.52 0.38 0.76
N VAL A 66 4.19 -0.71 0.38
CA VAL A 66 5.42 -0.63 -0.41
C VAL A 66 5.33 -1.55 -1.62
N GLU A 67 5.49 -0.97 -2.80
CA GLU A 67 5.73 -1.70 -4.03
C GLU A 67 7.24 -1.92 -4.19
N VAL A 68 7.67 -3.15 -4.47
CA VAL A 68 9.08 -3.51 -4.62
C VAL A 68 9.38 -3.70 -6.10
N LYS A 69 10.44 -3.04 -6.58
CA LYS A 69 10.87 -3.14 -7.97
C LYS A 69 12.34 -3.51 -8.06
N LYS A 70 12.69 -4.35 -9.03
CA LYS A 70 14.09 -4.45 -9.46
C LYS A 70 14.47 -3.16 -10.21
N GLN A 71 15.77 -2.88 -10.29
CA GLN A 71 16.26 -1.65 -10.93
C GLN A 71 15.74 -1.45 -12.36
N SER A 72 15.64 -2.52 -13.17
CA SER A 72 15.11 -2.47 -14.53
C SER A 72 13.59 -2.40 -14.63
N ASP A 73 12.87 -2.64 -13.53
CA ASP A 73 11.42 -2.70 -13.56
C ASP A 73 10.81 -1.29 -13.45
N SER A 74 9.68 -1.12 -14.13
CA SER A 74 8.82 0.06 -14.04
C SER A 74 7.56 -0.27 -13.24
N LEU A 75 6.95 0.76 -12.65
CA LEU A 75 5.58 0.64 -12.15
C LEU A 75 4.63 0.47 -13.34
N SER A 76 3.68 -0.44 -13.22
CA SER A 76 2.55 -0.49 -14.15
C SER A 76 1.54 0.60 -13.83
N GLN A 77 0.69 0.97 -14.80
CA GLN A 77 -0.40 1.92 -14.57
C GLN A 77 -1.34 1.46 -13.45
N ALA A 78 -1.61 0.16 -13.35
CA ALA A 78 -2.44 -0.40 -12.28
C ALA A 78 -1.83 -0.19 -10.88
N GLN A 79 -0.50 -0.29 -10.77
CA GLN A 79 0.23 -0.03 -9.52
C GLN A 79 0.21 1.44 -9.15
N ILE A 80 0.45 2.34 -10.11
CA ILE A 80 0.37 3.79 -9.90
C ILE A 80 -1.03 4.18 -9.40
N ILE A 81 -2.08 3.70 -10.06
CA ILE A 81 -3.47 3.93 -9.65
C ILE A 81 -3.73 3.39 -8.25
N CYS A 82 -3.25 2.17 -7.94
CA CYS A 82 -3.43 1.57 -6.62
C CYS A 82 -2.75 2.38 -5.51
N LEU A 83 -1.49 2.80 -5.72
CA LEU A 83 -0.76 3.62 -4.76
C LEU A 83 -1.45 4.97 -4.53
N ALA A 84 -1.94 5.62 -5.60
CA ALA A 84 -2.69 6.86 -5.50
C ALA A 84 -3.99 6.66 -4.70
N GLN A 85 -4.73 5.58 -4.95
CA GLN A 85 -5.95 5.22 -4.22
C GLN A 85 -5.67 4.92 -2.74
N ILE A 86 -4.62 4.17 -2.42
CA ILE A 86 -4.22 3.90 -1.03
C ILE A 86 -3.91 5.22 -0.31
N LYS A 87 -3.15 6.11 -0.96
CA LYS A 87 -2.77 7.40 -0.36
C LYS A 87 -3.98 8.30 -0.13
N SER A 88 -4.88 8.40 -1.09
CA SER A 88 -6.01 9.33 -1.04
C SER A 88 -7.24 8.79 -0.31
N ILE A 89 -7.61 7.53 -0.55
CA ILE A 89 -8.84 6.93 -0.03
C ILE A 89 -8.60 6.38 1.36
N LEU A 90 -7.56 5.55 1.53
CA LEU A 90 -7.24 4.94 2.82
C LEU A 90 -6.49 5.89 3.75
N ASN A 91 -6.03 7.04 3.24
CA ASN A 91 -5.21 8.01 3.98
C ASN A 91 -3.96 7.34 4.61
N CYS A 92 -3.34 6.43 3.87
CA CYS A 92 -2.16 5.68 4.28
C CYS A 92 -0.91 6.14 3.52
N GLU A 93 0.28 5.89 4.08
CA GLU A 93 1.51 6.19 3.35
C GLU A 93 1.84 5.10 2.33
N VAL A 94 2.53 5.50 1.27
CA VAL A 94 2.96 4.63 0.17
C VAL A 94 4.42 4.89 -0.17
N ALA A 95 5.14 3.85 -0.58
CA ALA A 95 6.50 3.95 -1.08
C ALA A 95 6.76 2.96 -2.22
N VAL A 96 7.84 3.23 -2.95
CA VAL A 96 8.38 2.31 -3.95
C VAL A 96 9.83 2.04 -3.57
N ALA A 97 10.15 0.77 -3.33
CA ALA A 97 11.49 0.33 -2.98
C ALA A 97 12.17 -0.27 -4.21
N TYR A 98 13.23 0.38 -4.71
CA TYR A 98 14.04 -0.14 -5.80
C TYR A 98 15.23 -0.93 -5.27
N LEU A 99 15.30 -2.20 -5.63
CA LEU A 99 16.46 -3.05 -5.37
C LEU A 99 17.52 -2.77 -6.45
N ALA A 100 18.65 -2.21 -6.03
CA ALA A 100 19.84 -2.08 -6.86
C ALA A 100 20.66 -3.38 -6.79
N GLU A 101 21.15 -3.85 -7.94
CA GLU A 101 22.08 -4.98 -7.97
C GLU A 101 23.46 -4.56 -7.43
N GLU A 102 24.23 -5.51 -6.94
CA GLU A 102 25.60 -5.25 -6.50
C GLU A 102 26.42 -4.56 -7.61
N ASN A 103 27.14 -3.51 -7.24
CA ASN A 103 27.96 -2.70 -8.14
C ASN A 103 27.20 -1.85 -9.18
N GLN A 104 25.87 -1.69 -9.06
CA GLN A 104 25.11 -0.73 -9.86
C GLN A 104 24.81 0.55 -9.06
N SER A 105 25.05 1.71 -9.68
CA SER A 105 24.63 2.99 -9.09
C SER A 105 23.12 3.14 -9.25
N TYR A 106 22.42 3.40 -8.14
CA TYR A 106 20.99 3.70 -8.17
C TYR A 106 20.75 5.09 -8.77
N VAL A 107 19.83 5.15 -9.73
CA VAL A 107 19.30 6.41 -10.26
C VAL A 107 17.90 6.60 -9.68
N ALA A 108 17.70 7.71 -8.96
CA ALA A 108 16.41 8.04 -8.38
C ALA A 108 15.33 8.16 -9.47
N LYS A 109 14.19 7.51 -9.23
CA LYS A 109 13.01 7.57 -10.10
C LYS A 109 11.95 8.45 -9.44
N THR A 110 11.33 9.31 -10.24
CA THR A 110 10.20 10.14 -9.83
C THR A 110 8.94 9.60 -10.50
N HIS A 111 7.87 9.47 -9.71
CA HIS A 111 6.55 9.05 -10.18
C HIS A 111 5.53 10.06 -9.71
N GLU A 112 4.61 10.43 -10.60
CA GLU A 112 3.47 11.27 -10.28
C GLU A 112 2.28 10.39 -9.91
N LEU A 113 1.59 10.75 -8.83
CA LEU A 113 0.37 10.09 -8.39
C LEU A 113 -0.79 11.06 -8.56
N ASP A 114 -1.77 10.69 -9.37
CA ASP A 114 -3.02 11.42 -9.50
C ASP A 114 -3.91 11.13 -8.29
N LEU A 115 -3.82 11.99 -7.28
CA LEU A 115 -4.59 11.84 -6.05
C LEU A 115 -6.05 12.18 -6.30
N VAL A 116 -6.94 11.35 -5.76
CA VAL A 116 -8.39 11.54 -5.86
C VAL A 116 -8.90 12.23 -4.60
N GLU A 117 -9.61 13.35 -4.75
CA GLU A 117 -10.35 13.91 -3.61
C GLU A 117 -11.64 13.13 -3.39
N LEU A 118 -11.84 12.63 -2.17
CA LEU A 118 -13.10 12.02 -1.77
C LEU A 118 -14.11 13.12 -1.41
N PRO A 119 -15.35 13.06 -1.92
CA PRO A 119 -16.41 13.95 -1.46
C PRO A 119 -16.63 13.77 0.04
N SER A 120 -16.75 14.87 0.79
CA SER A 120 -16.98 14.83 2.26
C SER A 120 -18.22 14.01 2.62
N SER A 121 -19.27 14.08 1.79
CA SER A 121 -20.52 13.33 1.95
C SER A 121 -20.34 11.80 1.90
N TRP A 122 -19.23 11.30 1.37
CA TRP A 122 -18.92 9.87 1.37
C TRP A 122 -18.32 9.42 2.71
N LEU A 123 -17.66 10.33 3.43
CA LEU A 123 -17.05 10.09 4.74
C LEU A 123 -18.02 10.35 5.89
N GLU A 124 -19.04 11.19 5.68
CA GLU A 124 -20.06 11.56 6.66
C GLU A 124 -21.13 10.49 6.90
N ARG A 125 -21.09 9.35 6.21
CA ARG A 125 -21.95 8.20 6.50
C ARG A 125 -21.48 7.50 7.78
N ASN A 126 -21.72 8.12 8.94
CA ASN A 126 -21.75 7.49 10.25
C ASN A 126 -22.77 8.21 11.13
#